data_AF-A0A376WWE9-F1
#
_entry.id   AF-A0A376WWE9-F1
#
_cell.length_a   1.000
_cell.length_b   1.000
_cell.length_c   1.000
_cell.angle_alpha   90.00
_cell.angle_beta   90.00
_cell.angle_gamma   90.00
#
_symmetry.space_group_name_H-M   'P 1'
#
loop_
_entity.id
_entity.type
_entity.pdbx_description
1 polymer ?
#
loop_
_entity_poly.entity_id
_entity_poly.type
_entity_poly.pdbx_seq_one_letter_code
_entity_poly.pdbx_strand_id
1 'polypeptide(L)' 'MGVEIFHYRDDLSLESYIYARSATIEDDKTWILHGVNHKKWLNGKRNAGNIR' A
#
# COMPACT_ATOMS: atom_id res chain seq x y z
N MET A 1 16.28 0.60 -2.72
CA MET A 1 15.09 -0.15 -3.15
C MET A 1 14.15 -0.26 -1.96
N GLY A 2 12.83 -0.10 -2.16
CA GLY A 2 11.83 -0.09 -1.08
C GLY A 2 10.84 -1.27 -1.20
N VAL A 3 9.85 -1.31 -0.30
CA VAL A 3 8.76 -2.31 -0.31
C VAL A 3 7.47 -1.65 -0.76
N GLU A 4 6.76 -2.30 -1.68
CA GLU A 4 5.44 -1.88 -2.14
C GLU A 4 4.42 -2.99 -1.86
N ILE A 5 3.35 -2.65 -1.15
CA ILE A 5 2.27 -3.57 -0.79
C ILE A 5 0.98 -3.05 -1.40
N PHE A 6 0.36 -3.87 -2.24
CA PHE A 6 -0.92 -3.58 -2.88
C PHE A 6 -1.99 -4.48 -2.26
N HIS A 7 -3.03 -3.87 -1.71
CA HIS A 7 -4.18 -4.60 -1.17
C HIS A 7 -5.38 -4.41 -2.08
N TYR A 8 -5.81 -5.50 -2.68
CA TYR A 8 -6.98 -5.56 -3.55
C TYR A 8 -8.17 -6.14 -2.80
N ARG A 9 -9.36 -5.70 -3.18
CA ARG A 9 -10.62 -6.34 -2.81
C ARG A 9 -10.85 -7.60 -3.63
N ASP A 10 -11.85 -8.38 -3.22
CA ASP A 10 -12.32 -9.56 -3.94
C ASP A 10 -12.74 -9.25 -5.40
N ASP A 11 -13.20 -8.01 -5.66
CA ASP A 11 -13.56 -7.51 -7.00
C ASP A 11 -12.35 -6.99 -7.82
N LEU A 12 -11.12 -7.22 -7.33
CA LEU A 12 -9.86 -6.77 -7.92
C LEU A 12 -9.67 -5.23 -7.94
N SER A 13 -10.53 -4.45 -7.31
CA SER A 13 -10.28 -3.02 -7.12
C SER A 13 -9.21 -2.78 -6.05
N LEU A 14 -8.33 -1.79 -6.28
CA LEU A 14 -7.28 -1.44 -5.32
C LEU A 14 -7.90 -0.70 -4.13
N GLU A 15 -7.81 -1.29 -2.94
CA GLU A 15 -8.34 -0.69 -1.70
C GLU A 15 -7.30 0.18 -1.00
N SER A 16 -6.06 -0.32 -0.91
CA SER A 16 -4.97 0.43 -0.30
C SER A 16 -3.62 0.08 -0.90
N TYR A 17 -2.68 1.00 -0.71
CA TYR A 17 -1.30 0.88 -1.12
C TYR A 17 -0.39 1.39 0.00
N ILE A 18 0.65 0.62 0.30
CA ILE A 18 1.71 1.00 1.23
C ILE A 18 3.04 1.02 0.48
N TYR A 19 3.74 2.14 0.58
CA TYR A 19 5.16 2.23 0.29
C TYR A 19 5.93 2.27 1.62
N ALA A 20 7.00 1.50 1.72
CA ALA A 20 7.98 1.61 2.79
C ALA A 20 9.39 1.75 2.21
N ARG A 21 10.21 2.61 2.83
CA ARG A 21 11.60 2.81 2.41
C ARG A 21 12.45 1.56 2.66
N SER A 22 12.19 0.86 3.76
CA SER A 22 12.84 -0.39 4.14
C SER A 22 11.93 -1.22 5.06
N ALA A 23 12.29 -2.48 5.28
CA ALA A 23 11.61 -3.37 6.21
C ALA A 23 12.63 -4.20 7.01
N THR A 24 12.26 -4.55 8.24
CA THR A 24 12.97 -5.49 9.11
C THR A 24 12.04 -6.69 9.37
N ILE A 25 12.58 -7.89 9.42
CA ILE A 25 11.84 -9.11 9.75
C ILE A 25 12.22 -9.52 11.17
N GLU A 26 11.22 -9.70 12.04
CA GLU A 26 11.40 -10.24 13.39
C GLU A 26 11.32 -11.79 13.39
N ASP A 27 11.74 -12.43 14.48
CA ASP A 27 11.82 -13.89 14.60
C ASP A 27 10.45 -14.58 14.46
N ASP A 28 9.37 -13.87 14.79
CA ASP A 28 7.98 -14.31 14.63
C ASP A 28 7.45 -14.17 13.20
N LYS A 29 8.33 -13.77 12.26
CA LYS A 29 8.05 -13.49 10.84
C LYS A 29 7.19 -12.24 10.61
N THR A 30 7.05 -11.38 11.61
CA THR A 30 6.43 -10.07 11.45
C THR A 30 7.38 -9.12 10.73
N TRP A 31 6.83 -8.34 9.79
CA TRP A 31 7.58 -7.30 9.09
C TRP A 31 7.32 -5.94 9.74
N ILE A 32 8.38 -5.28 10.17
CA ILE A 32 8.34 -3.86 10.60
C ILE A 32 8.72 -3.00 9.41
N LEU A 33 7.80 -2.14 8.97
CA LEU A 33 8.01 -1.23 7.84
C LEU A 33 8.51 0.13 8.33
N HIS A 34 9.55 0.66 7.69
CA HIS A 34 10.15 1.95 8.03
C HIS A 34 9.96 2.97 6.90
N GLY A 35 9.70 4.24 7.27
CA GLY A 35 9.48 5.31 6.30
C GLY A 35 8.22 5.10 5.46
N VAL A 36 7.11 4.79 6.14
CA VAL A 36 5.84 4.36 5.53
C VAL A 36 5.05 5.54 4.96
N ASN A 37 4.54 5.37 3.75
CA ASN A 37 3.44 6.15 3.19
C ASN A 37 2.28 5.20 2.87
N HIS A 38 1.09 5.50 3.39
CA HIS A 38 -0.10 4.68 3.24
C HIS A 38 -1.22 5.48 2.56
N LYS A 39 -1.78 4.94 1.49
CA LYS A 39 -2.95 5.47 0.79
C LYS A 39 -4.09 4.46 0.87
N LYS A 40 -5.28 4.93 1.24
CA LYS A 40 -6.51 4.13 1.28
C LYS A 40 -7.61 4.84 0.50
N TRP A 41 -8.35 4.09 -0.31
CA TRP A 41 -9.49 4.60 -1.07
C TRP A 41 -10.80 4.12 -0.46
N LEU A 42 -11.67 5.06 -0.08
CA LEU A 42 -13.04 4.76 0.27
C LEU A 42 -13.84 4.61 -1.04
N ASN A 43 -14.42 3.44 -1.27
CA ASN A 43 -15.34 3.13 -2.37
C ASN A 43 -14.75 3.01 -3.79
N GLY A 44 -13.51 2.54 -3.95
CA GLY A 44 -12.95 2.13 -5.25
C GLY A 44 -12.79 3.27 -6.28
N LYS A 45 -13.23 4.49 -5.97
CA LYS A 45 -13.00 5.67 -6.79
C LYS A 45 -11.68 6.29 -6.41
N ARG A 46 -10.62 5.84 -7.08
CA ARG A 46 -9.57 6.77 -7.46
C ARG A 46 -10.27 7.88 -8.23
N ASN A 47 -10.28 9.12 -7.71
CA ASN A 47 -10.48 10.28 -8.57
C ASN A 47 -9.40 10.13 -9.65
N ALA A 48 -9.81 9.71 -10.85
CA ALA A 48 -9.04 9.96 -12.06
C ALA A 48 -9.01 11.48 -12.19
N GLY A 49 -8.11 12.11 -11.42
CA GLY A 49 -7.72 13.48 -11.59
C GLY A 49 -7.24 13.57 -13.03
N ASN A 50 -8.10 14.14 -13.86
CA ASN A 50 -7.84 14.58 -15.20
C ASN A 50 -6.47 15.27 -15.18
N ILE A 51 -5.44 14.61 -15.70
CA ILE A 51 -4.18 15.28 -16.01
C ILE A 51 -4.46 15.97 -17.34
N ARG A 52 -4.95 17.21 -17.26
CA ARG A 52 -4.80 18.19 -18.35
C ARG A 52 -3.46 18.86 -18.19
#